data_AF-A0A2K5BX84-F1
#
_entry.id   AF-A0A2K5BX84-F1
#
_cell.length_a   1.000
_cell.length_b   1.000
_cell.length_c   1.000
_cell.angle_alpha   90.00
_cell.angle_beta   90.00
_cell.angle_gamma   90.00
#
_symmetry.space_group_name_H-M   'P 1'
#
loop_
_entity.id
_entity.type
_entity.pdbx_description
1 polymer ?
#
loop_
_entity_poly.entity_id
_entity_poly.type
_entity_poly.pdbx_seq_one_letter_code
_entity_poly.pdbx_strand_id
1 'polypeptide(L)'
;MSRSRHLGKIRKRLEDVKSQWVRPARADFSDNESARLATDALLDGGPEAYWRALSQEGEVDFLSSVEAQYIQAQAREPPCPPEPLGGAEPGPKALDSSSLQSGTYFPVASEGSEPAVLHSWASAEKPYLKEKSSATVYFQTDKHNNIRDLVRRCITRTSQVLVILMDVFTDVEIFCDILEAANKRGVFVCVLLDQGGVKLFQEMCDKVQISDSHLKNISIRSVEGEVYCAKSGRKFAGQIQEKFIISDWRLVLSGSYSFTWLCGHVHRNILSKFTGQAVELFDEEFRHLYASSKPVMGLRSPRLVAPAPPRAAPANGRLSSSSGPASDRTSSNPFSGCSAGSHPLPESKQNKQTKNNALVLVAFS
;
A
#
# COMPACT_ATOMS: atom_id res chain seq x y z
N MET A 1 5.92 -39.95 36.70
CA MET A 1 5.15 -38.70 36.87
C MET A 1 4.92 -38.11 35.49
N SER A 2 3.70 -38.15 34.97
CA SER A 2 3.36 -37.59 33.65
C SER A 2 3.24 -36.07 33.79
N ARG A 3 4.25 -35.30 33.37
CA ARG A 3 4.09 -33.84 33.19
C ARG A 3 2.95 -33.65 32.20
N SER A 4 1.90 -32.92 32.57
CA SER A 4 0.88 -32.50 31.60
C SER A 4 1.62 -31.84 30.44
N ARG A 5 1.48 -32.38 29.22
CA ARG A 5 2.14 -31.78 28.07
C ARG A 5 1.65 -30.35 27.98
N HIS A 6 2.59 -29.40 28.01
CA HIS A 6 2.27 -28.01 27.70
C HIS A 6 1.66 -27.99 26.30
N LEU A 7 0.55 -27.27 26.14
CA LEU A 7 -0.27 -27.30 24.93
C LEU A 7 -0.38 -25.87 24.42
N GLY A 8 0.14 -25.66 23.22
CA GLY A 8 0.13 -24.37 22.56
C GLY A 8 -1.28 -23.85 22.35
N LYS A 9 -1.41 -22.52 22.23
CA LYS A 9 -2.69 -21.84 22.15
C LYS A 9 -3.49 -22.26 20.92
N ILE A 10 -2.84 -22.39 19.76
CA ILE A 10 -3.50 -22.78 18.51
C ILE A 10 -3.87 -24.27 18.58
N ARG A 11 -2.98 -25.13 19.07
CA ARG A 11 -3.26 -26.56 19.26
C ARG A 11 -4.46 -26.77 20.15
N LYS A 12 -4.52 -26.08 21.30
CA LYS A 12 -5.65 -26.18 22.23
C LYS A 12 -6.96 -25.78 21.55
N ARG A 13 -6.98 -24.63 20.87
CA ARG A 13 -8.15 -24.19 20.11
C ARG A 13 -8.56 -25.20 19.04
N LEU A 14 -7.61 -25.82 18.35
CA LEU A 14 -7.88 -26.84 17.33
C LEU A 14 -8.48 -28.11 17.93
N GLU A 15 -8.00 -28.56 19.09
CA GLU A 15 -8.55 -29.72 19.80
C GLU A 15 -9.97 -29.44 20.33
N ASP A 16 -10.20 -28.23 20.84
CA ASP A 16 -11.53 -27.78 21.29
C ASP A 16 -12.52 -27.75 20.11
N VAL A 17 -12.13 -27.22 18.94
CA VAL A 17 -13.00 -27.16 17.74
C VAL A 17 -13.28 -28.53 17.16
N LYS A 18 -12.33 -29.48 17.24
CA LYS A 18 -12.54 -30.87 16.81
C LYS A 18 -13.52 -31.63 17.72
N SER A 19 -13.71 -31.15 18.94
CA SER A 19 -14.56 -31.79 19.94
C SER A 19 -16.01 -31.31 19.81
N GLN A 20 -16.91 -32.16 19.33
CA GLN A 20 -18.33 -31.84 19.15
C GLN A 20 -19.05 -31.42 20.45
N TRP A 21 -18.47 -31.73 21.60
CA TRP A 21 -19.05 -31.54 22.93
C TRP A 21 -18.55 -30.28 23.64
N VAL A 22 -17.59 -29.55 23.06
CA VAL A 22 -17.02 -28.33 23.64
C VAL A 22 -17.80 -27.12 23.10
N ARG A 23 -18.31 -26.29 24.01
CA ARG A 23 -18.96 -25.04 23.61
C ARG A 23 -17.92 -24.10 22.98
N PRO A 24 -18.25 -23.40 21.88
CA PRO A 24 -17.33 -22.42 21.30
C PRO A 24 -16.93 -21.37 22.34
N ALA A 25 -15.63 -21.26 22.60
CA ALA A 25 -15.10 -20.19 23.43
C ALA A 25 -15.28 -18.83 22.72
N ARG A 26 -15.32 -17.74 23.49
CA ARG A 26 -15.21 -16.39 22.91
C ARG A 26 -13.88 -16.28 22.15
N ALA A 27 -13.90 -15.52 21.06
CA ALA A 27 -12.69 -15.24 20.30
C ALA A 27 -11.67 -14.55 21.22
N ASP A 28 -10.50 -15.17 21.35
CA ASP A 28 -9.36 -14.63 22.07
C ASP A 28 -8.42 -13.96 21.08
N PHE A 29 -8.26 -12.64 21.21
CA PHE A 29 -7.39 -11.80 20.37
C PHE A 29 -6.07 -11.44 21.07
N SER A 30 -5.76 -12.04 22.22
CA SER A 30 -4.47 -11.82 22.89
C SER A 30 -3.32 -12.48 22.15
N ASP A 31 -2.11 -12.05 22.46
CA ASP A 31 -0.88 -12.54 21.83
C ASP A 31 -0.68 -14.06 22.04
N ASN A 32 0.06 -14.67 21.11
CA ASN A 32 0.47 -16.06 21.20
C ASN A 32 1.98 -16.17 21.40
N GLU A 33 2.38 -16.34 22.65
CA GLU A 33 3.80 -16.47 23.02
C GLU A 33 4.47 -17.69 22.39
N SER A 34 3.77 -18.82 22.27
CA SER A 34 4.33 -20.03 21.64
C SER A 34 4.58 -19.82 20.14
N ALA A 35 3.70 -19.10 19.44
CA ALA A 35 3.92 -18.71 18.05
C ALA A 35 5.10 -17.73 17.94
N ARG A 36 5.19 -16.75 18.85
CA ARG A 36 6.31 -15.78 18.89
C ARG A 36 7.65 -16.50 19.07
N LEU A 37 7.74 -17.45 20.02
CA LEU A 37 8.96 -18.24 20.27
C LEU A 37 9.35 -19.12 19.08
N ALA A 38 8.38 -19.73 18.40
CA ALA A 38 8.64 -20.51 17.20
C ALA A 38 9.17 -19.62 16.06
N THR A 39 8.56 -18.45 15.84
CA THR A 39 9.03 -17.48 14.83
C THR A 39 10.42 -16.92 15.16
N ASP A 40 10.72 -16.62 16.42
CA ASP A 40 12.09 -16.26 16.88
C ASP A 40 13.08 -17.38 16.51
N ALA A 41 12.75 -18.63 16.85
CA ALA A 41 13.60 -19.78 16.57
C ALA A 41 13.81 -20.00 15.06
N LEU A 42 12.78 -19.74 14.23
CA LEU A 42 12.90 -19.79 12.78
C LEU A 42 13.91 -18.77 12.25
N LEU A 43 13.84 -17.53 12.75
CA LEU A 43 14.71 -16.42 12.34
C LEU A 43 16.17 -16.62 12.81
N ASP A 44 16.35 -17.26 13.95
CA ASP A 44 17.67 -17.47 14.57
C ASP A 44 18.37 -18.72 14.04
N GLY A 45 17.65 -19.84 13.95
CA GLY A 45 18.22 -21.16 13.72
C GLY A 45 17.61 -21.94 12.56
N GLY A 46 16.77 -21.31 11.74
CA GLY A 46 16.18 -21.93 10.56
C GLY A 46 15.06 -22.95 10.88
N PRO A 47 14.69 -23.80 9.90
CA PRO A 47 13.49 -24.65 10.02
C PRO A 47 13.61 -25.67 11.16
N GLU A 48 14.79 -26.25 11.37
CA GLU A 48 15.00 -27.23 12.44
C GLU A 48 14.77 -26.63 13.84
N ALA A 49 15.21 -25.38 14.05
CA ALA A 49 14.98 -24.68 15.30
C ALA A 49 13.50 -24.36 15.50
N TYR A 50 12.78 -23.97 14.43
CA TYR A 50 11.33 -23.79 14.43
C TYR A 50 10.59 -25.07 14.85
N TRP A 51 10.89 -26.21 14.23
CA TRP A 51 10.25 -27.49 14.57
C TRP A 51 10.51 -27.93 16.01
N ARG A 52 11.73 -27.66 16.50
CA ARG A 52 12.11 -27.94 17.88
C ARG A 52 11.32 -27.08 18.85
N ALA A 53 11.18 -25.79 18.58
CA ALA A 53 10.40 -24.85 19.39
C ALA A 53 8.91 -25.25 19.42
N LEU A 54 8.31 -25.59 18.26
CA LEU A 54 6.93 -26.09 18.21
C LEU A 54 6.72 -27.34 19.07
N SER A 55 7.68 -28.27 19.03
CA SER A 55 7.61 -29.50 19.83
C SER A 55 7.74 -29.23 21.33
N GLN A 56 8.58 -28.28 21.71
CA GLN A 56 8.79 -27.87 23.12
C GLN A 56 7.57 -27.12 23.67
N GLU A 57 7.01 -26.19 22.90
CA GLU A 57 5.84 -25.40 23.27
C GLU A 57 4.51 -26.15 23.05
N GLY A 58 4.57 -27.35 22.48
CA GLY A 58 3.37 -28.15 22.18
C GLY A 58 2.42 -27.46 21.22
N GLU A 59 2.93 -26.65 20.29
CA GLU A 59 2.14 -25.88 19.33
C GLU A 59 1.98 -26.64 18.00
N VAL A 60 1.07 -26.19 17.13
CA VAL A 60 0.96 -26.70 15.76
C VAL A 60 1.87 -25.95 14.81
N ASP A 61 2.18 -26.57 13.68
CA ASP A 61 2.79 -25.85 12.57
C ASP A 61 1.77 -24.88 11.97
N PHE A 62 2.07 -23.58 12.05
CA PHE A 62 1.16 -22.50 11.66
C PHE A 62 1.69 -21.65 10.52
N LEU A 63 3.00 -21.70 10.22
CA LEU A 63 3.58 -20.98 9.09
C LEU A 63 3.49 -21.83 7.83
N SER A 64 2.99 -21.23 6.74
CA SER A 64 3.09 -21.85 5.44
C SER A 64 4.55 -21.94 4.97
N SER A 65 4.83 -22.82 4.01
CA SER A 65 6.16 -22.92 3.42
C SER A 65 6.63 -21.61 2.76
N VAL A 66 5.70 -20.85 2.18
CA VAL A 66 5.97 -19.55 1.55
C VAL A 66 6.37 -18.51 2.60
N GLU A 67 5.65 -18.45 3.72
CA GLU A 67 5.98 -17.53 4.81
C GLU A 67 7.31 -17.88 5.47
N ALA A 68 7.55 -19.17 5.73
CA ALA A 68 8.81 -19.61 6.32
C ALA A 68 10.02 -19.29 5.43
N GLN A 69 9.89 -19.49 4.12
CA GLN A 69 10.93 -19.12 3.14
C GLN A 69 11.12 -17.60 3.06
N TYR A 70 10.04 -16.82 3.08
CA TYR A 70 10.10 -15.37 3.07
C TYR A 70 10.85 -14.83 4.28
N ILE A 71 10.49 -15.28 5.49
CA ILE A 71 11.12 -14.86 6.75
C ILE A 71 12.63 -15.13 6.70
N GLN A 72 13.03 -16.30 6.20
CA GLN A 72 14.45 -16.66 6.09
C GLN A 72 15.18 -15.85 5.04
N ALA A 73 14.56 -15.62 3.87
CA ALA A 73 15.16 -14.85 2.79
C ALA A 73 15.34 -13.37 3.15
N GLN A 74 14.46 -12.82 4.01
CA GLN A 74 14.49 -11.42 4.43
C GLN A 74 15.18 -11.19 5.78
N ALA A 75 15.76 -12.24 6.38
CA ALA A 75 16.46 -12.13 7.66
C ALA A 75 17.69 -11.22 7.54
N ARG A 76 17.72 -10.16 8.34
CA ARG A 76 18.83 -9.22 8.50
C ARG A 76 19.50 -9.45 9.85
N GLU A 77 20.82 -9.53 9.83
CA GLU A 77 21.62 -9.68 11.05
C GLU A 77 21.57 -8.41 11.92
N PRO A 78 21.67 -8.54 13.25
CA PRO A 78 21.83 -7.38 14.11
C PRO A 78 23.10 -6.61 13.70
N PRO A 79 23.08 -5.26 13.72
CA PRO A 79 24.28 -4.48 13.47
C PRO A 79 25.37 -4.91 14.45
N CYS A 80 26.51 -5.38 13.92
CA CYS A 80 27.68 -5.63 14.77
C CYS A 80 28.09 -4.30 15.43
N PRO A 81 28.33 -4.26 16.75
CA PRO A 81 29.00 -3.12 17.34
C PRO A 81 30.35 -2.94 16.63
N PRO A 82 30.78 -1.70 16.32
CA PRO A 82 32.12 -1.48 15.82
C PRO A 82 33.12 -2.06 16.83
N GLU A 83 33.96 -2.99 16.38
CA GLU A 83 35.04 -3.53 17.21
C GLU A 83 35.88 -2.35 17.71
N PRO A 84 36.18 -2.26 19.02
CA PRO A 84 37.14 -1.27 19.48
C PRO A 84 38.47 -1.58 18.80
N LEU A 85 38.92 -0.68 17.93
CA LEU A 85 40.25 -0.75 17.32
C LEU A 85 41.27 -0.96 18.45
N GLY A 86 41.98 -2.09 18.37
CA GLY A 86 42.97 -2.50 19.34
C GLY A 86 44.04 -1.43 19.57
N GLY A 87 44.20 -1.07 20.83
CA GLY A 87 45.31 -0.29 21.37
C GLY A 87 45.62 -0.79 22.78
N ALA A 88 46.87 -1.22 22.98
CA ALA A 88 47.39 -1.97 24.12
C ALA A 88 47.28 -1.28 25.50
N GLU A 89 46.94 -2.05 26.54
CA GLU A 89 47.81 -2.49 27.67
C GLU A 89 46.97 -2.94 28.89
N PRO A 90 47.45 -3.90 29.72
CA PRO A 90 46.65 -4.56 30.76
C PRO A 90 46.74 -3.85 32.13
N GLY A 91 45.58 -3.63 32.78
CA GLY A 91 45.48 -3.13 34.15
C GLY A 91 44.38 -3.86 34.95
N PRO A 92 44.52 -4.04 36.28
CA PRO A 92 44.01 -5.22 36.96
C PRO A 92 42.57 -5.13 37.47
N LYS A 93 41.89 -6.27 37.37
CA LYS A 93 40.69 -6.77 38.09
C LYS A 93 39.99 -5.78 39.04
N ALA A 94 38.79 -5.34 38.62
CA ALA A 94 37.68 -5.06 39.54
C ALA A 94 36.55 -6.04 39.21
N LEU A 95 36.39 -7.01 40.11
CA LEU A 95 35.23 -7.87 40.21
C LEU A 95 34.11 -7.02 40.81
N ASP A 96 33.05 -6.73 40.06
CA ASP A 96 31.77 -6.34 40.67
C ASP A 96 30.61 -6.92 39.86
N SER A 97 30.13 -8.03 40.41
CA SER A 97 28.79 -8.54 40.26
C SER A 97 27.75 -7.46 40.55
N SER A 98 27.01 -7.04 39.52
CA SER A 98 25.66 -6.50 39.71
C SER A 98 24.75 -6.98 38.58
N SER A 99 24.08 -8.09 38.87
CA SER A 99 22.80 -8.44 38.28
C SER A 99 21.81 -7.30 38.54
N LEU A 100 21.69 -6.37 37.60
CA LEU A 100 20.58 -5.42 37.58
C LEU A 100 19.63 -5.82 36.46
N GLN A 101 18.68 -6.64 36.87
CA GLN A 101 17.36 -6.77 36.27
C GLN A 101 16.74 -5.36 36.22
N SER A 102 16.73 -4.74 35.04
CA SER A 102 15.88 -3.58 34.79
C SER A 102 15.41 -3.60 33.34
N GLY A 103 14.16 -4.02 33.17
CA GLY A 103 13.41 -3.91 31.95
C GLY A 103 13.03 -2.46 31.72
N THR A 104 13.69 -1.84 30.75
CA THR A 104 13.09 -0.84 29.85
C THR A 104 14.14 -0.57 28.77
N TYR A 105 14.09 -1.37 27.70
CA TYR A 105 14.77 -1.03 26.47
C TYR A 105 14.01 0.12 25.83
N PHE A 106 14.53 1.34 25.98
CA PHE A 106 14.21 2.44 25.09
C PHE A 106 15.09 2.26 23.85
N PRO A 107 14.54 1.94 22.67
CA PRO A 107 15.34 2.04 21.46
C PRO A 107 15.81 3.50 21.40
N VAL A 108 17.12 3.70 21.27
CA VAL A 108 17.65 5.01 20.86
C VAL A 108 16.87 5.39 19.63
N ALA A 109 15.99 6.39 19.77
CA ALA A 109 15.26 6.97 18.67
C ALA A 109 16.33 7.38 17.68
N SER A 110 16.47 6.62 16.60
CA SER A 110 17.21 7.09 15.45
C SER A 110 16.37 8.25 14.95
N GLU A 111 16.66 9.46 15.44
CA GLU A 111 16.15 10.71 14.89
C GLU A 111 16.74 10.86 13.48
N GLY A 112 16.25 10.02 12.56
CA GLY A 112 16.29 10.33 11.16
C GLY A 112 15.37 11.50 10.98
N SER A 113 15.93 12.65 10.60
CA SER A 113 15.15 13.81 10.18
C SER A 113 13.99 13.35 9.31
N GLU A 114 12.76 13.59 9.75
CA GLU A 114 11.54 13.28 9.00
C GLU A 114 11.77 13.77 7.56
N PRO A 115 11.74 12.88 6.54
CA PRO A 115 12.03 13.29 5.17
C PRO A 115 11.09 14.43 4.87
N ALA A 116 11.64 15.64 4.68
CA ALA A 116 10.86 16.86 4.67
C ALA A 116 9.62 16.66 3.78
N VAL A 117 8.47 16.44 4.43
CA VAL A 117 7.21 16.22 3.72
C VAL A 117 7.07 17.45 2.87
N LEU A 118 7.01 17.21 1.56
CA LEU A 118 7.14 18.29 0.58
C LEU A 118 6.18 19.39 0.97
N HIS A 119 6.72 20.57 1.32
CA HIS A 119 5.92 21.71 1.78
C HIS A 119 4.82 22.05 0.77
N SER A 120 5.02 21.71 -0.51
CA SER A 120 4.03 21.81 -1.59
C SER A 120 2.79 20.91 -1.44
N TRP A 121 2.88 19.76 -0.78
CA TRP A 121 1.75 18.85 -0.58
C TRP A 121 0.91 19.21 0.64
N ALA A 122 1.57 19.63 1.73
CA ALA A 122 0.88 20.11 2.91
C ALA A 122 0.09 21.40 2.62
N SER A 123 0.58 22.24 1.71
CA SER A 123 -0.08 23.48 1.28
C SER A 123 -0.94 23.36 0.02
N ALA A 124 -1.04 22.18 -0.59
CA ALA A 124 -1.89 21.98 -1.77
C ALA A 124 -3.37 22.17 -1.40
N GLU A 125 -4.16 22.76 -2.30
CA GLU A 125 -5.62 22.72 -2.14
C GLU A 125 -6.06 21.25 -2.18
N LYS A 126 -6.91 20.87 -1.22
CA LYS A 126 -7.44 19.50 -1.07
C LYS A 126 -8.95 19.51 -1.38
N PRO A 127 -9.34 19.35 -2.67
CA PRO A 127 -10.75 19.37 -3.08
C PRO A 127 -11.62 18.38 -2.33
N TYR A 128 -11.06 17.23 -1.96
CA TYR A 128 -11.77 16.17 -1.25
C TYR A 128 -12.43 16.62 0.07
N LEU A 129 -11.91 17.67 0.74
CA LEU A 129 -12.48 18.19 1.99
C LEU A 129 -13.87 18.83 1.79
N LYS A 130 -14.15 19.32 0.58
CA LYS A 130 -15.40 20.00 0.22
C LYS A 130 -16.39 19.10 -0.52
N GLU A 131 -15.92 17.99 -1.08
CA GLU A 131 -16.73 17.08 -1.89
C GLU A 131 -17.43 16.00 -1.05
N LYS A 132 -18.61 15.57 -1.49
CA LYS A 132 -19.37 14.50 -0.83
C LYS A 132 -18.62 13.17 -0.95
N SER A 133 -18.52 12.46 0.18
CA SER A 133 -17.91 11.13 0.21
C SER A 133 -18.73 10.14 -0.63
N SER A 134 -18.05 9.36 -1.48
CA SER A 134 -18.66 8.25 -2.22
C SER A 134 -17.68 7.10 -2.40
N ALA A 135 -18.20 5.88 -2.42
CA ALA A 135 -17.44 4.66 -2.69
C ALA A 135 -18.12 3.88 -3.83
N THR A 136 -17.36 3.40 -4.80
CA THR A 136 -17.87 2.58 -5.91
C THR A 136 -16.91 1.42 -6.15
N VAL A 137 -17.45 0.20 -6.22
CA VAL A 137 -16.66 -1.02 -6.45
C VAL A 137 -16.84 -1.50 -7.89
N TYR A 138 -15.74 -1.88 -8.51
CA TYR A 138 -15.64 -2.43 -9.86
C TYR A 138 -15.10 -3.85 -9.78
N PHE A 139 -15.84 -4.77 -10.39
CA PHE A 139 -15.40 -6.15 -10.62
C PHE A 139 -15.09 -6.31 -12.10
N GLN A 140 -14.05 -7.10 -12.39
CA GLN A 140 -13.70 -7.43 -13.76
C GLN A 140 -14.81 -8.26 -14.41
N THR A 141 -15.40 -7.76 -15.50
CA THR A 141 -16.38 -8.50 -16.32
C THR A 141 -15.97 -8.51 -17.78
N ASP A 142 -16.39 -9.53 -18.53
CA ASP A 142 -15.95 -9.79 -19.91
C ASP A 142 -16.42 -8.74 -20.93
N LYS A 143 -17.32 -7.82 -20.55
CA LYS A 143 -17.97 -6.86 -21.47
C LYS A 143 -17.86 -5.40 -21.04
N HIS A 144 -17.81 -5.12 -19.74
CA HIS A 144 -17.78 -3.76 -19.18
C HIS A 144 -16.86 -3.70 -17.95
N ASN A 145 -16.12 -2.60 -17.77
CA ASN A 145 -15.17 -2.38 -16.65
C ASN A 145 -13.89 -3.23 -16.69
N ASN A 146 -13.07 -3.03 -17.72
CA ASN A 146 -11.68 -3.47 -17.65
C ASN A 146 -10.96 -2.64 -16.57
N ILE A 147 -10.53 -3.30 -15.49
CA ILE A 147 -9.83 -2.66 -14.37
C ILE A 147 -8.57 -1.95 -14.86
N ARG A 148 -7.87 -2.53 -15.84
CA ARG A 148 -6.72 -1.90 -16.49
C ARG A 148 -7.09 -0.55 -17.10
N ASP A 149 -8.21 -0.49 -17.81
CA ASP A 149 -8.66 0.76 -18.44
C ASP A 149 -9.04 1.82 -17.41
N LEU A 150 -9.61 1.44 -16.27
CA LEU A 150 -9.92 2.38 -15.18
C LEU A 150 -8.64 2.96 -14.57
N VAL A 151 -7.64 2.13 -14.32
CA VAL A 151 -6.32 2.54 -13.81
C VAL A 151 -5.64 3.49 -14.81
N ARG A 152 -5.51 3.09 -16.07
CA ARG A 152 -4.89 3.93 -17.12
C ARG A 152 -5.64 5.23 -17.36
N ARG A 153 -6.98 5.18 -17.35
CA ARG A 153 -7.83 6.37 -17.46
C ARG A 153 -7.66 7.31 -16.27
N CYS A 154 -7.38 6.80 -15.08
CA CYS A 154 -7.06 7.63 -13.92
C CYS A 154 -5.77 8.42 -14.17
N ILE A 155 -4.68 7.72 -14.48
CA ILE A 155 -3.34 8.30 -14.71
C ILE A 155 -3.34 9.31 -15.88
N THR A 156 -4.02 8.97 -16.97
CA THR A 156 -4.09 9.83 -18.16
C THR A 156 -4.93 11.09 -17.95
N ARG A 157 -5.86 11.10 -16.98
CA ARG A 157 -6.72 12.26 -16.67
C ARG A 157 -6.23 13.10 -15.49
N THR A 158 -5.23 12.65 -14.75
CA THR A 158 -4.62 13.45 -13.67
C THR A 158 -4.08 14.77 -14.18
N SER A 159 -4.27 15.86 -13.45
CA SER A 159 -3.97 17.21 -13.96
C SER A 159 -2.79 17.88 -13.27
N GLN A 160 -2.59 17.64 -11.97
CA GLN A 160 -1.62 18.34 -11.14
C GLN A 160 -0.71 17.37 -10.39
N VAL A 161 -1.28 16.39 -9.70
CA VAL A 161 -0.51 15.51 -8.81
C VAL A 161 -1.04 14.08 -8.82
N LEU A 162 -0.11 13.12 -8.89
CA LEU A 162 -0.37 11.70 -8.87
C LEU A 162 0.46 11.03 -7.77
N VAL A 163 -0.20 10.43 -6.81
CA VAL A 163 0.42 9.62 -5.75
C VAL A 163 0.07 8.16 -5.99
N ILE A 164 1.05 7.28 -5.91
CA ILE A 164 0.89 5.85 -6.14
C ILE A 164 1.59 5.09 -5.01
N LEU A 165 0.88 4.18 -4.35
CA LEU A 165 1.43 3.12 -3.52
C LEU A 165 1.28 1.79 -4.27
N MET A 166 2.38 1.05 -4.43
CA MET A 166 2.42 -0.16 -5.24
C MET A 166 3.34 -1.22 -4.65
N ASP A 167 2.99 -2.49 -4.83
CA ASP A 167 3.81 -3.65 -4.46
C ASP A 167 4.81 -4.02 -5.57
N VAL A 168 4.31 -4.24 -6.79
CA VAL A 168 5.12 -4.64 -7.94
C VAL A 168 4.82 -3.74 -9.13
N PHE A 169 5.86 -3.17 -9.73
CA PHE A 169 5.77 -2.31 -10.90
C PHE A 169 6.70 -2.80 -12.02
N THR A 170 6.13 -3.50 -13.00
CA THR A 170 6.83 -4.03 -14.18
C THR A 170 6.07 -3.85 -15.51
N ASP A 171 4.86 -3.27 -15.50
CA ASP A 171 4.12 -2.94 -16.74
C ASP A 171 4.62 -1.63 -17.37
N VAL A 172 5.37 -1.78 -18.46
CA VAL A 172 5.92 -0.66 -19.26
C VAL A 172 4.83 0.27 -19.78
N GLU A 173 3.64 -0.24 -20.12
CA GLU A 173 2.58 0.62 -20.67
C GLU A 173 2.02 1.58 -19.63
N ILE A 174 1.87 1.14 -18.38
CA ILE A 174 1.47 2.03 -17.27
C ILE A 174 2.58 3.03 -16.98
N PHE A 175 3.85 2.61 -17.04
CA PHE A 175 4.97 3.53 -16.87
C PHE A 175 5.01 4.60 -17.98
N CYS A 176 4.68 4.26 -19.22
CA CYS A 176 4.51 5.23 -20.30
C CYS A 176 3.40 6.26 -20.02
N ASP A 177 2.25 5.83 -19.49
CA ASP A 177 1.17 6.76 -19.11
C ASP A 177 1.62 7.75 -18.02
N ILE A 178 2.44 7.29 -17.07
CA ILE A 178 3.06 8.11 -16.03
C ILE A 178 4.07 9.10 -16.62
N LEU A 179 4.95 8.64 -17.52
CA LEU A 179 5.90 9.51 -18.22
C LEU A 179 5.19 10.59 -19.03
N GLU A 180 4.07 10.25 -19.68
CA GLU A 180 3.24 11.21 -20.39
C GLU A 180 2.61 12.24 -19.44
N ALA A 181 2.12 11.80 -18.28
CA ALA A 181 1.64 12.70 -17.24
C ALA A 181 2.72 13.69 -16.80
N ALA A 182 3.89 13.18 -16.46
CA ALA A 182 4.97 13.97 -15.89
C ALA A 182 5.60 14.93 -16.91
N ASN A 183 5.95 14.41 -18.09
CA ASN A 183 6.80 15.13 -19.05
C ASN A 183 6.01 15.93 -20.09
N LYS A 184 4.78 15.52 -20.45
CA LYS A 184 3.95 16.27 -21.40
C LYS A 184 2.92 17.18 -20.73
N ARG A 185 2.39 16.77 -19.57
CA ARG A 185 1.34 17.52 -18.85
C ARG A 185 1.85 18.26 -17.62
N GLY A 186 3.09 18.02 -17.20
CA GLY A 186 3.67 18.67 -16.02
C GLY A 186 3.09 18.16 -14.69
N VAL A 187 2.48 16.97 -14.68
CA VAL A 187 1.96 16.35 -13.46
C VAL A 187 3.11 15.97 -12.54
N PHE A 188 3.02 16.32 -11.27
CA PHE A 188 3.96 15.82 -10.27
C PHE A 188 3.60 14.40 -9.85
N VAL A 189 4.53 13.45 -9.98
CA VAL A 189 4.26 12.03 -9.66
C VAL A 189 5.14 11.57 -8.50
N CYS A 190 4.55 10.95 -7.49
CA CYS A 190 5.27 10.22 -6.45
C CYS A 190 4.81 8.77 -6.41
N VAL A 191 5.78 7.86 -6.47
CA VAL A 191 5.56 6.42 -6.36
C VAL A 191 6.27 5.90 -5.11
N LEU A 192 5.51 5.36 -4.17
CA LEU A 192 6.00 4.52 -3.09
C LEU A 192 5.88 3.06 -3.55
N LEU A 193 7.02 2.40 -3.68
CA LEU A 193 7.14 1.04 -4.16
C LEU A 193 7.65 0.14 -3.02
N ASP A 194 7.02 -1.01 -2.82
CA ASP A 194 7.55 -2.03 -1.91
C ASP A 194 9.01 -2.38 -2.25
N GLN A 195 9.85 -2.50 -1.21
CA GLN A 195 11.28 -2.77 -1.38
C GLN A 195 11.54 -4.05 -2.19
N GLY A 196 10.69 -5.07 -2.08
CA GLY A 196 10.79 -6.30 -2.86
C GLY A 196 10.56 -6.09 -4.36
N GLY A 197 9.79 -5.08 -4.74
CA GLY A 197 9.49 -4.72 -6.14
C GLY A 197 10.56 -3.85 -6.82
N VAL A 198 11.42 -3.18 -6.06
CA VAL A 198 12.37 -2.17 -6.57
C VAL A 198 13.33 -2.74 -7.62
N LYS A 199 13.87 -3.94 -7.39
CA LYS A 199 14.82 -4.56 -8.31
C LYS A 199 14.19 -4.80 -9.70
N LEU A 200 12.99 -5.35 -9.73
CA LEU A 200 12.27 -5.63 -10.98
C LEU A 200 11.86 -4.35 -11.72
N PHE A 201 11.52 -3.31 -10.96
CA PHE A 201 11.24 -1.99 -11.52
C PHE A 201 12.49 -1.38 -12.17
N GLN A 202 13.66 -1.47 -11.51
CA GLN A 202 14.92 -1.00 -12.10
C GLN A 202 15.26 -1.75 -13.39
N GLU A 203 15.11 -3.07 -13.40
CA GLU A 203 15.32 -3.87 -14.62
C GLU A 203 14.37 -3.47 -15.77
N MET A 204 13.12 -3.13 -15.47
CA MET A 204 12.18 -2.58 -16.44
C MET A 204 12.68 -1.23 -16.99
N CYS A 205 13.09 -0.32 -16.12
CA CYS A 205 13.65 0.98 -16.49
C CYS A 205 14.91 0.85 -17.36
N ASP A 206 15.80 -0.08 -17.04
CA ASP A 206 17.03 -0.32 -17.80
C ASP A 206 16.72 -0.88 -19.19
N LYS A 207 15.77 -1.82 -19.29
CA LYS A 207 15.33 -2.42 -20.57
C LYS A 207 14.79 -1.36 -21.56
N VAL A 208 14.10 -0.35 -21.05
CA VAL A 208 13.54 0.76 -21.84
C VAL A 208 14.38 2.04 -21.80
N GLN A 209 15.61 1.97 -21.26
CA GLN A 209 16.61 3.04 -21.25
C GLN A 209 16.10 4.35 -20.61
N ILE A 210 15.51 4.23 -19.42
CA ILE A 210 15.06 5.38 -18.63
C ILE A 210 16.27 6.09 -18.02
N SER A 211 16.38 7.39 -18.27
CA SER A 211 17.40 8.27 -17.70
C SER A 211 16.80 9.23 -16.69
N ASP A 212 17.65 9.86 -15.87
CA ASP A 212 17.25 10.92 -14.92
C ASP A 212 16.52 12.08 -15.61
N SER A 213 16.79 12.31 -16.89
CA SER A 213 16.12 13.36 -17.67
C SER A 213 14.62 13.11 -17.85
N HIS A 214 14.19 11.84 -17.83
CA HIS A 214 12.79 11.44 -17.91
C HIS A 214 12.05 11.54 -16.58
N LEU A 215 12.78 11.62 -15.46
CA LEU A 215 12.24 11.56 -14.10
C LEU A 215 12.23 12.91 -13.39
N LYS A 216 12.32 14.02 -14.13
CA LYS A 216 12.38 15.39 -13.57
C LYS A 216 11.18 15.74 -12.70
N ASN A 217 10.00 15.19 -13.02
CA ASN A 217 8.75 15.39 -12.29
C ASN A 217 8.24 14.10 -11.61
N ILE A 218 9.10 13.08 -11.50
CA ILE A 218 8.74 11.77 -10.94
C ILE A 218 9.69 11.43 -9.80
N SER A 219 9.16 11.14 -8.62
CA SER A 219 9.91 10.66 -7.45
C SER A 219 9.54 9.21 -7.17
N ILE A 220 10.49 8.28 -7.30
CA ILE A 220 10.30 6.88 -6.90
C ILE A 220 11.06 6.62 -5.61
N ARG A 221 10.35 6.06 -4.62
CA ARG A 221 10.88 5.79 -3.28
C ARG A 221 10.49 4.37 -2.86
N SER A 222 11.36 3.72 -2.09
CA SER A 222 11.11 2.39 -1.54
C SER A 222 10.49 2.50 -0.15
N VAL A 223 9.50 1.66 0.12
CA VAL A 223 8.88 1.47 1.44
C VAL A 223 8.98 0.00 1.85
N GLU A 224 9.04 -0.25 3.15
CA GLU A 224 9.05 -1.58 3.76
C GLU A 224 7.89 -1.62 4.76
N GLY A 225 7.29 -2.80 4.98
CA GLY A 225 6.27 -2.98 6.02
C GLY A 225 6.88 -3.02 7.42
N GLU A 226 6.04 -3.38 8.40
CA GLU A 226 6.43 -3.51 9.79
C GLU A 226 7.64 -4.44 9.98
N VAL A 227 8.54 -4.08 10.90
CA VAL A 227 9.75 -4.83 11.16
C VAL A 227 9.56 -5.76 12.35
N TYR A 228 9.59 -7.06 12.09
CA TYR A 228 9.65 -8.05 13.16
C TYR A 228 11.06 -8.12 13.74
N CYS A 229 11.17 -8.11 15.07
CA CYS A 229 12.44 -8.20 15.78
C CYS A 229 12.45 -9.42 16.72
N ALA A 230 13.35 -10.37 16.47
CA ALA A 230 13.56 -11.48 17.39
C ALA A 230 14.37 -11.06 18.62
N LYS A 231 14.33 -11.88 19.68
CA LYS A 231 15.12 -11.65 20.91
C LYS A 231 16.63 -11.59 20.67
N SER A 232 17.13 -12.27 19.64
CA SER A 232 18.53 -12.22 19.21
C SER A 232 18.94 -10.88 18.61
N GLY A 233 17.99 -9.99 18.30
CA GLY A 233 18.20 -8.77 17.54
C GLY A 233 18.15 -8.95 16.02
N ARG A 234 18.00 -10.18 15.51
CA ARG A 234 17.71 -10.43 14.08
C ARG A 234 16.33 -9.90 13.71
N LYS A 235 16.19 -9.41 12.47
CA LYS A 235 14.97 -8.74 12.01
C LYS A 235 14.62 -9.12 10.59
N PHE A 236 13.35 -9.01 10.23
CA PHE A 236 12.91 -8.99 8.84
C PHE A 236 11.79 -7.96 8.69
N ALA A 237 11.63 -7.41 7.50
CA ALA A 237 10.56 -6.47 7.18
C ALA A 237 9.39 -7.19 6.51
N GLY A 238 8.16 -6.78 6.84
CA GLY A 238 6.96 -7.18 6.12
C GLY A 238 6.91 -6.55 4.73
N GLN A 239 6.04 -7.09 3.86
CA GLN A 239 5.76 -6.52 2.55
C GLN A 239 4.61 -5.53 2.63
N ILE A 240 4.69 -4.45 1.84
CA ILE A 240 3.55 -3.58 1.61
C ILE A 240 2.60 -4.23 0.61
N GLN A 241 1.48 -4.74 1.10
CA GLN A 241 0.45 -5.37 0.27
C GLN A 241 -0.60 -4.36 -0.22
N GLU A 242 -0.62 -3.16 0.36
CA GLU A 242 -1.53 -2.09 0.00
C GLU A 242 -1.22 -1.51 -1.38
N LYS A 243 -2.29 -1.20 -2.12
CA LYS A 243 -2.21 -0.68 -3.49
C LYS A 243 -3.26 0.39 -3.69
N PHE A 244 -2.82 1.62 -3.93
CA PHE A 244 -3.74 2.70 -4.28
C PHE A 244 -3.08 3.81 -5.11
N ILE A 245 -3.93 4.58 -5.78
CA ILE A 245 -3.59 5.74 -6.58
C ILE A 245 -4.44 6.91 -6.09
N ILE A 246 -3.82 8.02 -5.71
CA ILE A 246 -4.49 9.29 -5.43
C ILE A 246 -4.24 10.24 -6.61
N SER A 247 -5.31 10.68 -7.26
CA SER A 247 -5.24 11.66 -8.36
C SER A 247 -5.82 12.99 -7.90
N ASP A 248 -5.02 14.05 -8.05
CA ASP A 248 -5.39 15.46 -7.83
C ASP A 248 -6.03 15.76 -6.47
N TRP A 249 -5.73 14.96 -5.43
CA TRP A 249 -6.40 15.03 -4.12
C TRP A 249 -7.94 15.06 -4.25
N ARG A 250 -8.47 14.28 -5.18
CA ARG A 250 -9.90 14.25 -5.49
C ARG A 250 -10.46 12.84 -5.54
N LEU A 251 -9.65 11.94 -6.03
CA LEU A 251 -10.04 10.58 -6.36
C LEU A 251 -8.99 9.61 -5.85
N VAL A 252 -9.43 8.54 -5.22
CA VAL A 252 -8.60 7.36 -4.93
C VAL A 252 -9.11 6.17 -5.72
N LEU A 253 -8.19 5.41 -6.31
CA LEU A 253 -8.42 4.03 -6.76
C LEU A 253 -7.60 3.09 -5.90
N SER A 254 -8.21 2.07 -5.31
CA SER A 254 -7.54 1.08 -4.48
C SER A 254 -8.07 -0.32 -4.76
N GLY A 255 -7.24 -1.36 -4.73
CA GLY A 255 -7.69 -2.71 -5.05
C GLY A 255 -6.57 -3.74 -5.15
N SER A 256 -6.84 -4.85 -5.85
CA SER A 256 -5.89 -5.95 -5.98
C SER A 256 -4.95 -5.83 -7.18
N TYR A 257 -5.13 -4.80 -8.01
CA TYR A 257 -4.39 -4.65 -9.28
C TYR A 257 -2.98 -4.11 -9.05
N SER A 258 -1.97 -4.98 -9.20
CA SER A 258 -0.56 -4.58 -9.28
C SER A 258 -0.19 -4.12 -10.70
N PHE A 259 0.83 -3.30 -10.84
CA PHE A 259 1.28 -2.79 -12.14
C PHE A 259 2.17 -3.83 -12.85
N THR A 260 1.56 -4.95 -13.21
CA THR A 260 2.20 -6.05 -13.93
C THR A 260 1.39 -6.43 -15.16
N TRP A 261 2.06 -7.01 -16.15
CA TRP A 261 1.38 -7.51 -17.35
C TRP A 261 0.30 -8.55 -17.02
N LEU A 262 0.55 -9.44 -16.06
CA LEU A 262 -0.39 -10.48 -15.65
C LEU A 262 -1.66 -9.91 -15.01
N CYS A 263 -1.56 -8.87 -14.17
CA CYS A 263 -2.73 -8.18 -13.64
C CYS A 263 -3.58 -7.55 -14.74
N GLY A 264 -2.93 -7.04 -15.81
CA GLY A 264 -3.60 -6.44 -16.96
C GLY A 264 -4.31 -7.40 -17.90
N HIS A 265 -3.94 -8.69 -17.92
CA HIS A 265 -4.39 -9.61 -18.97
C HIS A 265 -4.96 -10.93 -18.46
N VAL A 266 -4.48 -11.44 -17.33
CA VAL A 266 -4.78 -12.82 -16.88
C VAL A 266 -5.50 -12.84 -15.54
N HIS A 267 -5.04 -12.05 -14.57
CA HIS A 267 -5.63 -12.08 -13.23
C HIS A 267 -6.98 -11.38 -13.20
N ARG A 268 -7.89 -11.90 -12.37
CA ARG A 268 -9.16 -11.26 -12.04
C ARG A 268 -8.94 -10.35 -10.84
N ASN A 269 -9.14 -9.05 -11.04
CA ASN A 269 -8.93 -8.05 -10.01
C ASN A 269 -10.25 -7.47 -9.48
N ILE A 270 -10.16 -6.80 -8.34
CA ILE A 270 -11.18 -5.90 -7.80
C ILE A 270 -10.58 -4.50 -7.71
N LEU A 271 -11.40 -3.48 -7.95
CA LEU A 271 -11.00 -2.09 -7.82
C LEU A 271 -12.11 -1.27 -7.15
N SER A 272 -11.75 -0.49 -6.14
CA SER A 272 -12.63 0.42 -5.40
C SER A 272 -12.22 1.85 -5.69
N LYS A 273 -13.20 2.69 -5.93
CA LYS A 273 -13.06 4.12 -6.15
C LYS A 273 -13.63 4.88 -4.96
N PHE A 274 -12.86 5.82 -4.42
CA PHE A 274 -13.28 6.71 -3.35
C PHE A 274 -13.15 8.18 -3.76
N THR A 275 -14.10 9.01 -3.34
CA THR A 275 -14.09 10.47 -3.54
C THR A 275 -14.52 11.18 -2.25
N GLY A 276 -14.31 12.49 -2.16
CA GLY A 276 -14.67 13.27 -0.98
C GLY A 276 -13.85 12.89 0.26
N GLN A 277 -14.40 13.11 1.45
CA GLN A 277 -13.66 12.95 2.72
C GLN A 277 -13.01 11.57 2.93
N ALA A 278 -13.49 10.49 2.29
CA ALA A 278 -12.81 9.19 2.36
C ALA A 278 -11.36 9.22 1.84
N VAL A 279 -11.01 10.17 0.97
CA VAL A 279 -9.65 10.37 0.46
C VAL A 279 -8.67 10.82 1.55
N GLU A 280 -9.17 11.42 2.64
CA GLU A 280 -8.33 11.91 3.75
C GLU A 280 -7.52 10.80 4.41
N LEU A 281 -8.14 9.64 4.66
CA LEU A 281 -7.47 8.48 5.26
C LEU A 281 -6.35 7.94 4.37
N PHE A 282 -6.53 7.98 3.05
CA PHE A 282 -5.49 7.57 2.10
C PHE A 282 -4.35 8.58 2.01
N ASP A 283 -4.63 9.88 2.17
CA ASP A 283 -3.59 10.90 2.26
C ASP A 283 -2.79 10.76 3.57
N GLU A 284 -3.45 10.50 4.69
CA GLU A 284 -2.77 10.21 5.97
C GLU A 284 -1.86 8.99 5.87
N GLU A 285 -2.37 7.88 5.32
CA GLU A 285 -1.59 6.65 5.12
C GLU A 285 -0.40 6.89 4.19
N PHE A 286 -0.63 7.59 3.07
CA PHE A 286 0.46 7.98 2.18
C PHE A 286 1.54 8.79 2.89
N ARG A 287 1.16 9.79 3.70
CA ARG A 287 2.12 10.62 4.45
C ARG A 287 2.90 9.80 5.46
N HIS A 288 2.23 8.87 6.15
CA HIS A 288 2.86 7.95 7.09
C HIS A 288 3.93 7.10 6.40
N LEU A 289 3.60 6.43 5.30
CA LEU A 289 4.54 5.63 4.52
C LEU A 289 5.64 6.47 3.85
N TYR A 290 5.32 7.69 3.42
CA TYR A 290 6.32 8.60 2.84
C TYR A 290 7.39 8.98 3.87
N ALA A 291 7.03 9.19 5.13
CA ALA A 291 7.96 9.58 6.19
C ALA A 291 9.02 8.49 6.49
N SER A 292 8.71 7.21 6.27
CA SER A 292 9.66 6.10 6.42
C SER A 292 10.35 5.69 5.11
N SER A 293 9.94 6.27 3.98
CA SER A 293 10.40 5.88 2.65
C SER A 293 11.83 6.35 2.31
N LYS A 294 12.57 5.53 1.55
CA LYS A 294 13.94 5.83 1.10
C LYS A 294 13.95 6.19 -0.40
N PRO A 295 14.70 7.20 -0.85
CA PRO A 295 14.74 7.56 -2.26
C PRO A 295 15.39 6.46 -3.09
N VAL A 296 14.81 6.14 -4.26
CA VAL A 296 15.35 5.15 -5.22
C VAL A 296 15.86 5.86 -6.47
N MET A 297 14.98 6.53 -7.21
CA MET A 297 15.33 7.24 -8.45
C MET A 297 14.44 8.46 -8.70
N GLY A 298 14.89 9.30 -9.62
CA GLY A 298 14.19 10.52 -10.00
C GLY A 298 14.36 11.65 -8.98
N LEU A 299 13.31 12.45 -8.83
CA LEU A 299 13.38 13.71 -8.11
C LEU A 299 13.55 13.50 -6.60
N ARG A 300 14.77 13.73 -6.11
CA ARG A 300 15.12 13.62 -4.67
C ARG A 300 14.41 14.67 -3.81
N SER A 301 14.14 15.83 -4.39
CA SER A 301 13.39 16.93 -3.77
C SER A 301 12.70 17.80 -4.83
N PRO A 302 11.37 17.71 -4.96
CA PRO A 302 10.59 18.57 -5.83
C PRO A 302 10.77 20.05 -5.49
N ARG A 303 11.34 20.82 -6.44
CA ARG A 303 11.30 22.28 -6.41
C ARG A 303 10.10 22.75 -7.22
N LEU A 304 9.32 23.67 -6.65
CA LEU A 304 8.18 24.30 -7.31
C LEU A 304 8.60 24.91 -8.66
N VAL A 305 7.92 24.50 -9.72
CA VAL A 305 7.68 25.39 -10.86
C VAL A 305 6.44 26.19 -10.48
N ALA A 306 6.60 27.50 -10.27
CA ALA A 306 5.46 28.39 -10.08
C ALA A 306 4.52 28.27 -11.30
N PRO A 307 3.18 28.38 -11.13
CA PRO A 307 2.27 28.43 -12.26
C PRO A 307 2.73 29.55 -13.20
N ALA A 308 2.89 29.25 -14.49
CA ALA A 308 3.14 30.29 -15.47
C ALA A 308 2.00 31.32 -15.37
N PRO A 309 2.30 32.63 -15.25
CA PRO A 309 1.25 33.63 -15.20
C PRO A 309 0.41 33.51 -16.48
N PRO A 310 -0.93 33.70 -16.41
CA PRO A 310 -1.76 33.67 -17.60
C PRO A 310 -1.21 34.68 -18.58
N ARG A 311 -0.85 34.20 -19.78
CA ARG A 311 -0.34 35.02 -20.86
C ARG A 311 -1.38 36.10 -21.15
N ALA A 312 -1.07 37.35 -20.83
CA ALA A 312 -1.97 38.47 -21.04
C ALA A 312 -2.35 38.51 -22.52
N ALA A 313 -3.62 38.27 -22.81
CA ALA A 313 -4.17 38.50 -24.14
C ALA A 313 -4.11 40.01 -24.42
N PRO A 314 -3.73 40.45 -25.63
CA PRO A 314 -3.79 41.85 -25.99
C PRO A 314 -5.23 42.34 -25.88
N ALA A 315 -5.44 43.38 -25.09
CA ALA A 315 -6.73 44.02 -24.90
C ALA A 315 -7.20 44.61 -26.23
N ASN A 316 -8.32 44.11 -26.76
CA ASN A 316 -9.07 44.77 -27.81
C ASN A 316 -10.57 44.71 -27.49
N GLY A 317 -11.17 45.90 -27.36
CA GLY A 317 -12.53 46.20 -27.83
C GLY A 317 -13.69 45.66 -27.02
N ARG A 318 -14.21 46.48 -26.11
CA ARG A 318 -15.59 46.42 -25.60
C ARG A 318 -16.62 46.28 -26.72
N LEU A 319 -17.59 45.37 -26.58
CA LEU A 319 -19.00 45.66 -26.82
C LEU A 319 -19.88 44.83 -25.88
N SER A 320 -20.86 45.51 -25.31
CA SER A 320 -21.76 45.08 -24.24
C SER A 320 -22.98 44.34 -24.79
N SER A 321 -23.46 43.30 -24.11
CA SER A 321 -24.90 43.07 -23.94
C SER A 321 -25.20 42.07 -22.81
N SER A 322 -26.14 42.49 -21.98
CA SER A 322 -26.73 41.88 -20.79
C SER A 322 -27.45 40.54 -21.00
N SER A 323 -27.44 39.66 -19.99
CA SER A 323 -28.62 39.18 -19.24
C SER A 323 -28.26 38.07 -18.24
N GLY A 324 -28.95 38.06 -17.09
CA GLY A 324 -28.66 37.25 -15.89
C GLY A 324 -29.30 35.84 -15.87
N PRO A 325 -29.56 35.26 -14.67
CA PRO A 325 -28.85 34.07 -14.21
C PRO A 325 -29.70 32.79 -14.26
N ALA A 326 -29.04 31.64 -14.43
CA ALA A 326 -29.61 30.35 -14.11
C ALA A 326 -28.55 29.43 -13.49
N SER A 327 -28.74 29.14 -12.21
CA SER A 327 -28.16 27.99 -11.54
C SER A 327 -28.73 26.72 -12.15
N ASP A 328 -27.89 25.75 -12.47
CA ASP A 328 -28.06 24.41 -11.92
C ASP A 328 -26.78 23.58 -12.05
N ARG A 329 -26.38 23.04 -10.90
CA ARG A 329 -25.24 22.15 -10.74
C ARG A 329 -25.61 20.79 -11.30
N THR A 330 -24.89 20.32 -12.31
CA THR A 330 -24.86 18.90 -12.65
C THR A 330 -23.43 18.39 -12.54
N SER A 331 -23.17 17.60 -11.50
CA SER A 331 -21.93 16.84 -11.36
C SER A 331 -21.89 15.78 -12.48
N SER A 332 -21.15 16.05 -13.54
CA SER A 332 -20.89 15.07 -14.59
C SER A 332 -19.98 13.96 -14.02
N ASN A 333 -20.52 12.76 -13.86
CA ASN A 333 -19.74 11.56 -13.57
C ASN A 333 -18.84 11.25 -14.79
N PRO A 334 -17.50 11.28 -14.67
CA PRO A 334 -16.59 11.13 -15.81
C PRO A 334 -16.46 9.68 -16.32
N PHE A 335 -17.28 8.75 -15.82
CA PHE A 335 -17.26 7.31 -16.14
C PHE A 335 -18.55 6.81 -16.81
N SER A 336 -19.54 7.67 -17.10
CA SER A 336 -20.76 7.25 -17.79
C SER A 336 -20.52 7.25 -19.31
N GLY A 337 -20.54 6.08 -19.95
CA GLY A 337 -20.50 5.94 -21.41
C GLY A 337 -21.88 6.13 -22.03
N CYS A 338 -21.99 7.00 -23.04
CA CYS A 338 -23.19 7.14 -23.87
C CYS A 338 -23.25 6.03 -24.92
N SER A 339 -24.37 5.30 -24.99
CA SER A 339 -24.78 4.56 -26.18
C SER A 339 -26.10 5.15 -26.65
N ALA A 340 -26.06 5.91 -27.76
CA ALA A 340 -27.22 6.29 -28.54
C ALA A 340 -27.27 5.37 -29.77
N GLY A 341 -28.40 4.69 -29.96
CA GLY A 341 -28.65 3.81 -31.10
C GLY A 341 -30.14 3.45 -31.14
N SER A 342 -30.91 4.29 -31.81
CA SER A 342 -32.35 4.20 -32.02
C SER A 342 -32.69 3.16 -33.08
N HIS A 343 -33.69 2.29 -32.84
CA HIS A 343 -34.67 1.84 -33.84
C HIS A 343 -35.87 1.18 -33.12
N PRO A 344 -37.14 1.38 -33.58
CA PRO A 344 -38.33 0.94 -32.84
C PRO A 344 -39.06 -0.29 -33.44
N LEU A 345 -39.91 -0.91 -32.60
CA LEU A 345 -41.07 -1.81 -32.84
C LEU A 345 -40.84 -3.35 -32.92
N PRO A 346 -41.85 -4.22 -32.66
CA PRO A 346 -43.11 -4.06 -31.90
C PRO A 346 -43.35 -5.15 -30.82
N GLU A 347 -44.46 -5.00 -30.07
CA GLU A 347 -44.95 -5.85 -28.99
C GLU A 347 -45.16 -7.34 -29.35
N SER A 348 -44.83 -8.24 -28.41
CA SER A 348 -45.53 -9.52 -28.25
C SER A 348 -45.54 -9.97 -26.78
N LYS A 349 -46.68 -10.56 -26.39
CA LYS A 349 -47.10 -10.89 -25.02
C LYS A 349 -46.47 -12.19 -24.48
N GLN A 350 -46.52 -12.31 -23.14
CA GLN A 350 -46.26 -13.49 -22.27
C GLN A 350 -44.78 -13.87 -22.12
N ASN A 351 -44.21 -14.05 -20.93
CA ASN A 351 -44.71 -14.82 -19.80
C ASN A 351 -44.09 -14.31 -18.48
N LYS A 352 -44.90 -14.17 -17.42
CA LYS A 352 -44.43 -13.86 -16.06
C LYS A 352 -43.72 -15.11 -15.51
N GLN A 353 -42.44 -14.99 -15.19
CA GLN A 353 -41.79 -15.92 -14.28
C GLN A 353 -41.01 -15.15 -13.23
N THR A 354 -41.63 -15.10 -12.06
CA THR A 354 -41.13 -14.52 -10.82
C THR A 354 -39.85 -15.25 -10.39
N LYS A 355 -38.73 -14.54 -10.30
CA LYS A 355 -37.61 -14.93 -9.42
C LYS A 355 -37.12 -13.69 -8.68
N ASN A 356 -37.32 -13.73 -7.38
CA ASN A 356 -36.93 -12.72 -6.41
C ASN A 356 -35.40 -12.58 -6.38
N ASN A 357 -34.89 -11.38 -6.67
CA ASN A 357 -33.55 -10.97 -6.26
C ASN A 357 -33.70 -10.06 -5.04
N ALA A 358 -33.33 -10.58 -3.87
CA ALA A 358 -33.18 -9.79 -2.66
C ALA A 358 -31.89 -8.96 -2.80
N LEU A 359 -32.04 -7.64 -2.92
CA LEU A 359 -30.98 -6.69 -2.60
C LEU A 359 -30.84 -6.66 -1.07
N VAL A 360 -29.66 -7.02 -0.56
CA VAL A 360 -29.28 -6.68 0.82
C VAL A 360 -28.51 -5.37 0.75
N LEU A 361 -29.19 -4.27 1.08
CA LEU A 361 -28.55 -3.02 1.48
C LEU A 361 -28.01 -3.22 2.90
N VAL A 362 -26.70 -3.15 3.07
CA VAL A 362 -26.12 -2.94 4.41
C VAL A 362 -25.76 -1.47 4.52
N ALA A 363 -26.59 -0.73 5.25
CA ALA A 363 -26.26 0.60 5.76
C ALA A 363 -25.62 0.41 7.14
N PHE A 364 -24.40 0.91 7.30
CA PHE A 364 -23.78 1.06 8.62
C PHE A 364 -24.19 2.43 9.18
N SER A 365 -24.85 2.41 10.33
CA SER A 365 -24.98 3.55 11.24
C SER A 365 -23.92 3.46 12.32
#